data_AF-A0A7S4A6P3-F1
#
_entry.id   AF-A0A7S4A6P3-F1
#
_cell.length_a   1.000
_cell.length_b   1.000
_cell.length_c   1.000
_cell.angle_alpha   90.00
_cell.angle_beta   90.00
_cell.angle_gamma   90.00
#
_symmetry.space_group_name_H-M   'P 1'
#
loop_
_entity.id
_entity.type
_entity.pdbx_description
1 polymer ?
#
loop_
_entity_poly.entity_id
_entity_poly.type
_entity_poly.pdbx_seq_one_letter_code
_entity_poly.pdbx_strand_id
1 'polypeptide(L)'
;MTAARKPQSQGSRELMHEMSIWATQHRPKLILTEYMRRLVLAQPPDPLEFLKNEIRTNPVVPGPYNIEEPDTRPIAEQEKRLDVRSLNTKKAALRRVFDRFANKEGLVKVAKLLVDCEENPTILLEACPKHARDLPLALEKVVTDGGLMDWNAFRDCGLLCLSQPGLSPGQEAD
;
A
#
# COMPACT_ATOMS: atom_id res chain seq x y z
N MET A 1 -11.27 24.64 26.53
CA MET A 1 -11.77 23.24 26.62
C MET A 1 -11.54 22.56 25.28
N THR A 2 -10.47 21.78 25.15
CA THR A 2 -10.20 20.99 23.94
C THR A 2 -11.03 19.71 24.02
N ALA A 3 -11.98 19.54 23.09
CA ALA A 3 -12.74 18.31 22.98
C ALA A 3 -11.78 17.14 22.68
N ALA A 4 -11.61 16.24 23.66
CA ALA A 4 -10.88 15.01 23.46
C ALA A 4 -11.59 14.20 22.36
N ARG A 5 -10.91 13.98 21.22
CA ARG A 5 -11.41 13.11 20.16
C ARG A 5 -11.65 11.73 20.77
N LYS A 6 -12.88 11.22 20.66
CA LYS A 6 -13.18 9.82 21.03
C LYS A 6 -12.24 8.91 20.23
N PRO A 7 -11.64 7.89 20.86
CA PRO A 7 -10.83 6.92 20.12
C PRO A 7 -11.70 6.31 19.02
N GLN A 8 -11.27 6.44 17.77
CA GLN A 8 -11.91 5.73 16.66
C GLN A 8 -11.79 4.23 16.96
N SER A 9 -12.88 3.49 16.77
CA SER A 9 -12.85 2.03 16.93
C SER A 9 -11.89 1.42 15.91
N GLN A 10 -11.22 0.31 16.28
CA GLN A 10 -10.30 -0.42 15.41
C GLN A 10 -10.92 -0.73 14.03
N GLY A 11 -12.22 -1.09 14.00
CA GLY A 11 -12.96 -1.30 12.75
C GLY A 11 -13.06 -0.06 11.85
N SER A 12 -13.15 1.14 12.42
CA SER A 12 -13.12 2.38 11.63
C SER A 12 -11.74 2.64 11.02
N ARG A 13 -10.65 2.23 11.68
CA ARG A 13 -9.29 2.38 11.15
C ARG A 13 -9.01 1.38 10.04
N GLU A 14 -9.44 0.12 10.22
CA GLU A 14 -9.35 -0.89 9.17
C GLU A 14 -10.11 -0.46 7.91
N LEU A 15 -11.34 0.06 8.05
CA LEU A 15 -12.12 0.56 6.92
C LEU A 15 -11.42 1.72 6.19
N MET A 16 -10.83 2.67 6.93
CA MET A 16 -10.08 3.76 6.31
C MET A 16 -8.88 3.25 5.50
N HIS A 17 -8.17 2.25 6.01
CA HIS A 17 -7.08 1.60 5.29
C HIS A 17 -7.55 0.84 4.05
N GLU A 18 -8.66 0.10 4.14
CA GLU A 18 -9.28 -0.55 2.98
C GLU A 18 -9.63 0.47 1.88
N MET A 19 -10.23 1.61 2.26
CA MET A 19 -10.52 2.70 1.33
C MET A 19 -9.26 3.32 0.73
N SER A 20 -8.20 3.47 1.53
CA SER A 20 -6.90 3.99 1.08
C SER A 20 -6.23 3.07 0.06
N ILE A 21 -6.21 1.76 0.34
CA ILE A 21 -5.72 0.72 -0.57
C ILE A 21 -6.50 0.78 -1.88
N TRP A 22 -7.84 0.76 -1.80
CA TRP A 22 -8.70 0.80 -2.97
C TRP A 22 -8.44 2.06 -3.81
N ALA A 23 -8.34 3.23 -3.17
CA ALA A 23 -8.04 4.49 -3.85
C ALA A 23 -6.65 4.51 -4.50
N THR A 24 -5.65 3.87 -3.89
CA THR A 24 -4.31 3.75 -4.46
C THR A 24 -4.32 2.91 -5.72
N GLN A 25 -5.04 1.78 -5.71
CA GLN A 25 -5.13 0.85 -6.83
C GLN A 25 -5.97 1.41 -7.99
N HIS A 26 -7.13 1.97 -7.68
CA HIS A 26 -8.12 2.42 -8.67
C HIS A 26 -7.90 3.88 -9.10
N ARG A 27 -7.03 4.62 -8.40
CA ARG A 27 -6.64 6.01 -8.69
C ARG A 27 -7.83 6.93 -9.03
N PRO A 28 -8.91 6.95 -8.23
CA PRO A 28 -10.14 7.68 -8.56
C PRO A 28 -9.90 9.18 -8.73
N LYS A 29 -8.93 9.76 -7.99
CA LYS A 29 -8.55 11.17 -8.13
C LYS A 29 -8.08 11.50 -9.57
N LEU A 30 -7.27 10.64 -10.18
CA LEU A 30 -6.78 10.84 -11.55
C LEU A 30 -7.94 10.75 -12.54
N ILE A 31 -8.77 9.72 -12.40
CA ILE A 31 -9.96 9.49 -13.23
C ILE A 31 -10.89 10.71 -13.18
N LEU A 32 -11.23 11.17 -11.98
CA LEU A 32 -12.10 12.32 -11.76
C LEU A 32 -11.48 13.61 -12.33
N THR A 33 -10.18 13.82 -12.14
CA THR A 33 -9.48 15.01 -12.67
C THR A 33 -9.56 15.06 -14.19
N GLU A 34 -9.36 13.92 -14.86
CA GLU A 34 -9.41 13.85 -16.32
C GLU A 34 -10.83 14.08 -16.86
N TYR A 35 -11.86 13.48 -16.24
CA TYR A 35 -13.24 13.76 -16.65
C TYR A 35 -13.64 15.23 -16.42
N MET A 36 -13.22 15.84 -15.31
CA MET A 36 -13.45 17.25 -15.05
C MET A 36 -12.73 18.13 -16.08
N ARG A 37 -11.50 17.77 -16.47
CA ARG A 37 -10.76 18.46 -17.54
C ARG A 37 -11.53 18.41 -18.86
N ARG A 38 -12.02 17.24 -19.26
CA ARG A 38 -12.81 17.07 -20.50
C ARG A 38 -14.11 17.87 -20.47
N LEU A 39 -14.82 17.86 -19.34
CA LEU A 39 -16.04 18.64 -19.15
C LEU A 39 -15.79 20.16 -19.29
N VAL A 40 -14.74 20.67 -18.64
CA VAL A 40 -14.36 22.10 -18.70
C VAL A 40 -13.95 22.53 -20.11
N LEU A 41 -13.30 21.64 -20.88
CA LEU A 41 -12.90 21.93 -22.26
C LEU A 41 -14.07 21.87 -23.24
N ALA A 42 -14.98 20.90 -23.08
CA ALA A 42 -16.10 20.70 -23.98
C ALA A 42 -17.26 21.68 -23.72
N GLN A 43 -17.40 22.17 -22.48
CA GLN A 43 -18.49 23.06 -22.01
C GLN A 43 -19.86 22.66 -22.58
N PRO A 44 -20.27 21.39 -22.41
CA PRO A 44 -21.51 20.90 -22.98
C PRO A 44 -22.71 21.61 -22.32
N PRO A 45 -23.83 21.77 -23.06
CA PRO A 45 -25.06 22.32 -22.50
C PRO A 45 -25.66 21.44 -21.40
N ASP A 46 -25.41 20.13 -21.44
CA ASP A 46 -25.74 19.19 -20.36
C ASP A 46 -24.46 18.48 -19.85
N PRO A 47 -23.86 18.97 -18.75
CA PRO A 47 -22.68 18.37 -18.13
C PRO A 47 -22.87 16.92 -17.68
N LEU A 48 -24.08 16.56 -17.22
CA LEU A 48 -24.33 15.25 -16.64
C LEU A 48 -24.42 14.19 -17.73
N GLU A 49 -25.17 14.47 -18.79
CA GLU A 49 -25.26 13.57 -19.95
C GLU A 49 -23.93 13.45 -20.69
N PHE A 50 -23.16 14.53 -20.81
CA PHE A 50 -21.80 14.47 -21.34
C PHE A 50 -20.91 13.50 -20.56
N LEU A 51 -20.86 13.63 -19.22
CA LEU A 51 -20.06 12.74 -18.38
C LEU A 51 -20.50 11.28 -18.46
N LYS A 52 -21.82 11.01 -18.46
CA LYS A 52 -22.35 9.65 -18.63
C LYS A 52 -21.89 9.03 -19.96
N ASN A 53 -21.91 9.81 -21.03
CA ASN A 53 -21.45 9.37 -22.34
C ASN A 53 -19.94 9.13 -22.34
N GLU A 54 -19.14 10.08 -21.86
CA GLU A 54 -17.67 9.96 -21.78
C GLU A 54 -17.23 8.72 -20.99
N ILE A 55 -17.86 8.45 -19.84
CA ILE A 55 -17.55 7.26 -19.03
C ILE A 55 -17.83 5.97 -19.80
N ARG A 56 -18.87 5.93 -20.63
CA ARG A 56 -19.27 4.73 -21.38
C ARG A 56 -18.48 4.54 -22.68
N THR A 57 -18.18 5.62 -23.40
CA THR A 57 -17.61 5.56 -24.75
C THR A 57 -16.10 5.81 -24.77
N ASN A 58 -15.56 6.52 -23.79
CA ASN A 58 -14.14 6.87 -23.72
C ASN A 58 -13.60 6.78 -22.27
N PRO A 59 -13.64 5.57 -21.67
CA PRO A 59 -13.31 5.39 -20.27
C PRO A 59 -11.85 5.79 -19.99
N VAL A 60 -11.65 6.62 -18.96
CA VAL A 60 -10.31 6.94 -18.45
C VAL A 60 -9.78 5.71 -17.72
N VAL A 61 -8.79 5.05 -18.32
CA VAL A 61 -8.04 3.96 -17.70
C VAL A 61 -6.73 4.53 -17.16
N PRO A 62 -6.52 4.56 -15.83
CA PRO A 62 -5.24 4.95 -15.27
C PRO A 62 -4.15 3.99 -15.76
N GLY A 63 -3.02 4.53 -16.19
CA GLY A 63 -1.81 3.72 -16.42
C GLY A 63 -1.27 3.09 -15.12
N PRO A 64 -0.31 2.15 -15.22
CA PRO A 64 0.24 1.46 -14.05
C PRO A 64 0.77 2.45 -13.01
N TYR A 65 0.57 2.11 -11.74
CA TYR A 65 1.04 2.92 -10.61
C TYR A 65 2.55 2.72 -10.44
N ASN A 66 3.34 3.55 -11.10
CA ASN A 66 4.79 3.59 -10.93
C ASN A 66 5.16 4.76 -10.00
N ILE A 67 5.23 4.46 -8.71
CA ILE A 67 6.01 5.26 -7.75
C ILE A 67 7.11 4.34 -7.22
N GLU A 68 8.07 4.06 -8.08
CA GLU A 68 9.40 3.70 -7.63
C GLU A 68 10.19 4.99 -7.69
N GLU A 69 10.30 5.68 -6.55
CA GLU A 69 11.30 6.74 -6.45
C GLU A 69 12.67 6.05 -6.48
N PRO A 70 13.54 6.38 -7.43
CA PRO A 70 14.86 5.79 -7.49
C PRO A 70 15.63 6.14 -6.21
N ASP A 71 16.31 5.15 -5.63
CA ASP A 71 17.16 5.37 -4.47
C ASP A 71 18.34 6.26 -4.85
N THR A 72 18.28 7.53 -4.43
CA THR A 72 19.29 8.55 -4.72
C THR A 72 20.47 8.54 -3.75
N ARG A 73 20.45 7.65 -2.73
CA ARG A 73 21.55 7.55 -1.76
C ARG A 73 22.83 7.04 -2.43
N PRO A 74 24.03 7.34 -1.89
CA PRO A 74 25.27 6.75 -2.37
C PRO A 74 25.23 5.22 -2.30
N ILE A 75 25.85 4.52 -3.27
CA ILE A 75 25.84 3.04 -3.37
C ILE A 75 26.24 2.37 -2.05
N ALA A 76 27.28 2.88 -1.36
CA ALA A 76 27.73 2.35 -0.08
C ALA A 76 26.67 2.43 1.04
N GLU A 77 25.74 3.39 0.98
CA GLU A 77 24.61 3.46 1.90
C GLU A 77 23.49 2.51 1.51
N GLN A 78 23.23 2.35 0.21
CA GLN A 78 22.25 1.39 -0.31
C GLN A 78 22.62 -0.03 0.11
N GLU A 79 23.90 -0.41 -0.05
CA GLU A 79 24.42 -1.73 0.33
C GLU A 79 24.23 -2.01 1.83
N LYS A 80 24.46 -1.02 2.69
CA LYS A 80 24.23 -1.14 4.13
C LYS A 80 22.76 -1.40 4.46
N ARG A 81 21.82 -0.99 3.60
CA ARG A 81 20.38 -1.15 3.80
C ARG A 81 19.78 -2.38 3.11
N LEU A 82 20.60 -3.17 2.41
CA LEU A 82 20.17 -4.47 1.89
C LEU A 82 19.91 -5.47 3.01
N ASP A 83 18.88 -6.29 2.83
CA ASP A 83 18.73 -7.52 3.60
C ASP A 83 19.62 -8.60 2.99
N VAL A 84 20.78 -8.84 3.60
CA VAL A 84 21.78 -9.81 3.14
C VAL A 84 21.56 -11.22 3.68
N ARG A 85 20.46 -11.47 4.41
CA ARG A 85 20.15 -12.81 4.93
C ARG A 85 19.88 -13.78 3.79
N SER A 86 20.09 -15.07 4.05
CA SER A 86 19.77 -16.13 3.08
C SER A 86 18.29 -16.13 2.70
N LEU A 87 17.96 -16.61 1.50
CA LEU A 87 16.57 -16.71 1.03
C LEU A 87 15.67 -17.47 2.02
N ASN A 88 16.18 -18.55 2.61
CA ASN A 88 15.42 -19.36 3.57
C ASN A 88 15.17 -18.58 4.87
N THR A 89 16.15 -17.80 5.34
CA THR A 89 15.99 -16.93 6.51
C THR A 89 14.97 -15.83 6.24
N LYS A 90 15.00 -15.20 5.05
CA LYS A 90 13.99 -14.20 4.64
C LYS A 90 12.59 -14.80 4.61
N LYS A 91 12.42 -15.97 3.98
CA LYS A 91 11.15 -16.70 3.95
C LYS A 91 10.65 -17.04 5.35
N ALA A 92 11.52 -17.51 6.24
CA ALA A 92 11.15 -17.83 7.62
C ALA A 92 10.72 -16.59 8.42
N ALA A 93 11.40 -15.45 8.23
CA ALA A 93 11.02 -14.19 8.86
C ALA A 93 9.65 -13.71 8.38
N LEU A 94 9.42 -13.69 7.05
CA LEU A 94 8.13 -13.34 6.47
C LEU A 94 7.02 -14.30 6.91
N ARG A 95 7.33 -15.60 7.03
CA ARG A 95 6.37 -16.61 7.47
C ARG A 95 5.89 -16.35 8.90
N ARG A 96 6.79 -15.98 9.81
CA ARG A 96 6.42 -15.61 11.19
C ARG A 96 5.48 -14.41 11.23
N VAL A 97 5.71 -13.41 10.38
CA VAL A 97 4.80 -12.25 10.26
C VAL A 97 3.45 -12.73 9.74
N PHE A 98 3.44 -13.49 8.64
CA PHE A 98 2.21 -14.01 8.04
C PHE A 98 1.36 -14.83 9.03
N ASP A 99 1.97 -15.82 9.68
CA ASP A 99 1.27 -16.74 10.59
C ASP A 99 0.68 -16.02 11.81
N ARG A 100 1.22 -14.85 12.19
CA ARG A 100 0.67 -14.01 13.27
C ARG A 100 -0.68 -13.39 12.91
N PHE A 101 -0.91 -13.11 11.63
CA PHE A 101 -2.11 -12.41 11.14
C PHE A 101 -3.04 -13.30 10.31
N ALA A 102 -2.59 -14.49 9.92
CA ALA A 102 -3.36 -15.42 9.12
C ALA A 102 -4.62 -15.88 9.88
N ASN A 103 -5.76 -15.85 9.20
CA ASN A 103 -7.00 -16.41 9.70
C ASN A 103 -6.97 -17.96 9.59
N LYS A 104 -8.06 -18.61 10.00
CA LYS A 104 -8.19 -20.09 9.94
C LYS A 104 -8.13 -20.66 8.52
N GLU A 105 -8.36 -19.84 7.51
CA GLU A 105 -8.33 -20.20 6.09
C GLU A 105 -6.94 -19.99 5.48
N GLY A 106 -5.96 -19.49 6.25
CA GLY A 106 -4.62 -19.21 5.77
C GLY A 106 -4.53 -17.93 4.93
N LEU A 107 -5.40 -16.95 5.20
CA LEU A 107 -5.42 -15.64 4.54
C LEU A 107 -5.15 -14.52 5.54
N VAL A 108 -4.43 -13.49 5.11
CA VAL A 108 -4.16 -12.27 5.89
C VAL A 108 -5.00 -11.13 5.36
N LYS A 109 -5.73 -10.44 6.25
CA LYS A 109 -6.39 -9.16 5.94
C LYS A 109 -5.37 -8.04 6.04
N VAL A 110 -4.99 -7.46 4.91
CA VAL A 110 -3.89 -6.47 4.83
C VAL A 110 -4.19 -5.24 5.65
N ALA A 111 -5.40 -4.68 5.56
CA ALA A 111 -5.77 -3.50 6.34
C ALA A 111 -5.60 -3.70 7.86
N LYS A 112 -5.93 -4.90 8.37
CA LYS A 112 -5.70 -5.25 9.77
C LYS A 112 -4.21 -5.32 10.10
N LEU A 113 -3.42 -5.98 9.25
CA LEU A 113 -1.96 -6.02 9.41
C LEU A 113 -1.37 -4.62 9.48
N LEU A 114 -1.79 -3.70 8.59
CA LEU A 114 -1.30 -2.33 8.55
C LEU A 114 -1.64 -1.56 9.84
N VAL A 115 -2.89 -1.64 10.31
CA VAL A 115 -3.30 -1.03 11.58
C VAL A 115 -2.48 -1.59 12.74
N ASP A 116 -2.32 -2.90 12.83
CA ASP A 116 -1.57 -3.54 13.91
C ASP A 116 -0.07 -3.20 13.85
N CYS A 117 0.49 -2.99 12.66
CA CYS A 117 1.89 -2.56 12.48
C CYS A 117 2.08 -1.07 12.80
N GLU A 118 1.10 -0.21 12.54
CA GLU A 118 1.10 1.19 12.98
C GLU A 118 1.03 1.29 14.51
N GLU A 119 0.17 0.48 15.14
CA GLU A 119 0.00 0.47 16.59
C GLU A 119 1.17 -0.20 17.32
N ASN A 120 1.80 -1.19 16.68
CA ASN A 120 2.96 -1.89 17.23
C ASN A 120 4.04 -2.15 16.15
N PRO A 121 4.94 -1.19 15.91
CA PRO A 121 5.99 -1.33 14.89
C PRO A 121 7.00 -2.45 15.16
N THR A 122 7.09 -2.93 16.42
CA THR A 122 8.06 -3.97 16.81
C THR A 122 7.88 -5.27 16.02
N ILE A 123 6.65 -5.56 15.60
CA ILE A 123 6.28 -6.75 14.83
C ILE A 123 7.14 -6.89 13.57
N LEU A 124 7.30 -5.79 12.83
CA LEU A 124 8.10 -5.77 11.61
C LEU A 124 9.56 -5.46 11.88
N LEU A 125 9.88 -4.67 12.91
CA LEU A 125 11.26 -4.38 13.28
C LEU A 125 12.04 -5.64 13.70
N GLU A 126 11.40 -6.57 14.39
CA GLU A 126 12.03 -7.85 14.78
C GLU A 126 12.27 -8.77 13.57
N ALA A 127 11.32 -8.79 12.63
CA ALA A 127 11.38 -9.68 11.47
C ALA A 127 12.24 -9.13 10.33
N CYS A 128 12.05 -7.87 9.97
CA CYS A 128 12.64 -7.19 8.81
C CYS A 128 13.03 -5.74 9.18
N PRO A 129 14.03 -5.52 10.05
CA PRO A 129 14.31 -4.21 10.65
C PRO A 129 14.57 -3.09 9.66
N LYS A 130 15.24 -3.40 8.54
CA LYS A 130 15.59 -2.42 7.51
C LYS A 130 14.41 -2.03 6.60
N HIS A 131 13.35 -2.85 6.59
CA HIS A 131 12.21 -2.79 5.65
C HIS A 131 10.87 -2.65 6.38
N ALA A 132 10.89 -2.38 7.69
CA ALA A 132 9.68 -2.32 8.51
C ALA A 132 8.68 -1.25 8.04
N ARG A 133 9.15 -0.23 7.31
CA ARG A 133 8.30 0.79 6.67
C ARG A 133 7.88 0.42 5.25
N ASP A 134 8.75 -0.23 4.51
CA ASP A 134 8.52 -0.52 3.08
C ASP A 134 7.61 -1.71 2.86
N LEU A 135 7.70 -2.71 3.74
CA LEU A 135 6.92 -3.92 3.61
C LEU A 135 5.40 -3.63 3.67
N PRO A 136 4.88 -2.82 4.61
CA PRO A 136 3.50 -2.32 4.58
C PRO A 136 3.10 -1.71 3.23
N LEU A 137 3.90 -0.76 2.72
CA LEU A 137 3.64 -0.05 1.47
C LEU A 137 3.67 -0.98 0.26
N ALA A 138 4.57 -1.96 0.25
CA ALA A 138 4.65 -2.97 -0.80
C ALA A 138 3.40 -3.86 -0.78
N LEU A 139 2.90 -4.25 0.40
CA LEU A 139 1.69 -5.06 0.54
C LEU A 139 0.43 -4.32 0.06
N GLU A 140 0.31 -3.01 0.33
CA GLU A 140 -0.78 -2.17 -0.17
C GLU A 140 -0.87 -2.17 -1.70
N LYS A 141 0.28 -2.18 -2.39
CA LYS A 141 0.35 -2.16 -3.85
C LYS A 141 -0.08 -3.47 -4.52
N VAL A 142 0.08 -4.60 -3.83
CA VAL A 142 -0.06 -5.94 -4.42
C VAL A 142 -1.34 -6.66 -3.96
N VAL A 143 -2.03 -6.14 -2.93
CA VAL A 143 -3.24 -6.79 -2.41
C VAL A 143 -4.35 -6.86 -3.46
N THR A 144 -5.03 -7.99 -3.54
CA THR A 144 -6.13 -8.23 -4.49
C THR A 144 -7.47 -7.73 -3.95
N ASP A 145 -8.50 -7.80 -4.81
CA ASP A 145 -9.89 -7.49 -4.45
C ASP A 145 -10.32 -8.18 -3.15
N GLY A 146 -10.88 -7.39 -2.24
CA GLY A 146 -11.30 -7.83 -0.91
C GLY A 146 -10.24 -7.67 0.19
N GLY A 147 -9.03 -7.21 -0.11
CA GLY A 147 -8.03 -6.87 0.91
C GLY A 147 -7.41 -8.07 1.63
N LEU A 148 -7.61 -9.29 1.10
CA LEU A 148 -7.06 -10.54 1.61
C LEU A 148 -5.86 -10.99 0.77
N MET A 149 -4.89 -11.63 1.42
CA MET A 149 -3.69 -12.13 0.77
C MET A 149 -3.33 -13.53 1.27
N ASP A 150 -3.02 -14.43 0.35
CA ASP A 150 -2.49 -15.76 0.69
C ASP A 150 -0.97 -15.73 0.96
N TRP A 151 -0.42 -16.86 1.40
CA TRP A 151 1.01 -16.97 1.68
C TRP A 151 1.90 -16.74 0.45
N ASN A 152 1.48 -17.17 -0.74
CA ASN A 152 2.31 -17.05 -1.94
C ASN A 152 2.44 -15.58 -2.36
N ALA A 153 1.32 -14.87 -2.44
CA ALA A 153 1.30 -13.44 -2.75
C ALA A 153 2.06 -12.63 -1.70
N PHE A 154 1.87 -12.94 -0.41
CA PHE A 154 2.59 -12.27 0.68
C PHE A 154 4.10 -12.52 0.61
N ARG A 155 4.51 -13.78 0.40
CA ARG A 155 5.92 -14.18 0.26
C ARG A 155 6.56 -13.47 -0.92
N ASP A 156 5.94 -13.49 -2.08
CA ASP A 156 6.54 -12.99 -3.31
C ASP A 156 6.68 -11.46 -3.26
N CYS A 157 5.66 -10.76 -2.77
CA CYS A 157 5.73 -9.33 -2.48
C CYS A 157 6.83 -9.01 -1.45
N GLY A 158 6.86 -9.74 -0.33
CA GLY A 158 7.85 -9.54 0.71
C GLY A 158 9.27 -9.79 0.23
N LEU A 159 9.51 -10.86 -0.54
CA LEU A 159 10.83 -11.17 -1.08
C LEU A 159 11.31 -10.13 -2.10
N LEU A 160 10.40 -9.60 -2.93
CA LEU A 160 10.71 -8.50 -3.83
C LEU A 160 11.12 -7.25 -3.05
N CYS A 161 10.36 -6.89 -2.01
CA CYS A 161 10.68 -5.76 -1.13
C CYS A 161 12.06 -5.95 -0.45
N LEU A 162 12.32 -7.14 0.11
CA LEU A 162 13.60 -7.48 0.75
C LEU A 162 14.78 -7.65 -0.23
N SER A 163 14.55 -7.58 -1.54
CA SER A 163 15.61 -7.58 -2.55
C SER A 163 16.17 -6.17 -2.80
N GLN A 164 15.46 -5.13 -2.37
CA GLN A 164 15.84 -3.74 -2.52
C GLN A 164 16.41 -3.17 -1.22
N PRO A 165 17.19 -2.06 -1.27
CA PRO A 165 17.61 -1.32 -0.08
C PRO A 165 16.42 -0.73 0.67
N GLY A 166 16.31 -0.97 1.99
CA GLY A 166 15.16 -0.47 2.76
C GLY A 166 15.17 1.04 3.06
N LEU A 167 13.99 1.62 3.34
CA LEU A 167 13.79 2.97 3.86
C LEU A 167 13.71 2.90 5.39
N SER A 168 14.68 3.51 6.07
CA SER A 168 14.76 3.45 7.52
C SER A 168 13.57 4.16 8.21
N PRO A 169 13.24 3.78 9.45
CA PRO A 169 12.41 4.60 10.33
C PRO A 169 13.14 5.90 10.68
N GLY A 170 12.57 7.05 10.31
CA GLY A 170 13.08 8.36 10.72
C GLY A 170 13.55 9.31 9.61
N GLN A 171 13.33 8.99 8.33
CA GLN A 171 13.39 10.02 7.29
C GLN A 171 11.96 10.33 6.86
N GLU A 172 11.51 11.54 7.22
CA GLU A 172 10.42 12.23 6.55
C GLU A 172 10.84 12.39 5.08
N ALA A 173 9.96 12.03 4.15
CA ALA A 173 10.07 12.59 2.82
C ALA A 173 9.73 14.07 2.99
N ASP A 174 10.73 14.94 2.80
CA ASP A 174 10.50 16.37 2.62
C ASP A 174 9.47 16.62 1.49
#